data_AF-A0A534MK07-F1
#
_entry.id   AF-A0A534MK07-F1
#
_cell.length_a   1.000
_cell.length_b   1.000
_cell.length_c   1.000
_cell.angle_alpha   90.00
_cell.angle_beta   90.00
_cell.angle_gamma   90.00
#
_symmetry.space_group_name_H-M   'P 1'
#
loop_
_entity.id
_entity.type
_entity.pdbx_description
1 polymer ?
#
loop_
_entity_poly.entity_id
_entity_poly.type
_entity_poly.pdbx_seq_one_letter_code
_entity_poly.pdbx_strand_id
1 'polypeptide(L)'
;MESTGLARFLFELASDERLGILDAVAERPLRHAQIARHLRMTVSETTRHLNRLTSAGLVAKNPQSQFEPTNLARLVSGAFPLFHFLLANREFLLKHNVGVVPAEFVDRLGALNGGTFVTGMYDVAAAQERYLRAVKQRI
;
A
#
# COMPACT_ATOMS: atom_id res chain seq x y z
N MET A 1 14.72 10.65 22.53
CA MET A 1 15.33 10.44 21.19
C MET A 1 14.22 10.47 20.17
N GLU A 2 14.35 11.30 19.15
CA GLU A 2 13.27 11.93 18.37
C GLU A 2 12.20 10.96 17.81
N SER A 3 11.08 10.81 18.54
CA SER A 3 9.85 10.21 18.01
C SER A 3 9.12 11.12 17.01
N THR A 4 9.54 12.37 16.88
CA THR A 4 8.82 13.43 16.16
C THR A 4 8.91 13.27 14.63
N GLY A 5 10.00 12.69 14.11
CA GLY A 5 10.20 12.52 12.66
C GLY A 5 9.26 11.49 12.03
N LEU A 6 9.17 10.29 12.62
CA LEU A 6 8.33 9.20 12.10
C LEU A 6 6.84 9.53 12.20
N ALA A 7 6.38 10.04 13.35
CA ALA A 7 4.98 10.41 13.54
C ALA A 7 4.56 11.49 12.52
N ARG A 8 5.40 12.51 12.32
CA ARG A 8 5.15 13.53 11.30
C ARG A 8 5.12 12.94 9.89
N PHE A 9 6.05 12.05 9.56
CA PHE A 9 6.08 11.39 8.26
C PHE A 9 4.81 10.56 8.00
N LEU A 10 4.38 9.75 8.98
CA LEU A 10 3.14 8.98 8.89
C LEU A 10 1.91 9.89 8.79
N PHE A 11 1.92 11.04 9.45
CA PHE A 11 0.84 12.04 9.31
C PHE A 11 0.77 12.62 7.89
N GLU A 12 1.90 12.82 7.22
CA GLU A 12 1.92 13.21 5.80
C GLU A 12 1.38 12.10 4.89
N LEU A 13 1.28 10.84 5.33
CA LEU A 13 0.64 9.74 4.59
C LEU A 13 -0.82 9.50 4.99
N ALA A 14 -1.22 9.86 6.21
CA ALA A 14 -2.56 9.65 6.75
C ALA A 14 -3.60 10.60 6.11
N SER A 15 -3.92 10.39 4.84
CA SER A 15 -4.95 11.10 4.07
C SER A 15 -5.25 10.33 2.80
N ASP A 16 -6.52 10.01 2.60
CA ASP A 16 -6.99 9.26 1.44
C ASP A 16 -6.64 9.97 0.12
N GLU A 17 -6.68 11.30 0.10
CA GLU A 17 -6.29 12.08 -1.07
C GLU A 17 -4.80 11.92 -1.38
N ARG A 18 -3.94 11.92 -0.36
CA ARG A 18 -2.48 11.81 -0.55
C ARG A 18 -2.08 10.40 -0.95
N LEU A 19 -2.69 9.38 -0.35
CA LEU A 19 -2.51 7.99 -0.76
C LEU A 19 -3.01 7.79 -2.19
N GLY A 20 -4.19 8.32 -2.53
CA GLY A 20 -4.73 8.28 -3.89
C GLY A 20 -3.85 9.00 -4.92
N ILE A 21 -3.19 10.11 -4.54
CA ILE A 21 -2.19 10.75 -5.41
C ILE A 21 -1.02 9.79 -5.64
N LEU A 22 -0.46 9.19 -4.58
CA LEU A 22 0.68 8.28 -4.70
C LEU A 22 0.36 7.08 -5.60
N ASP A 23 -0.82 6.48 -5.44
CA ASP A 23 -1.29 5.38 -6.29
C ASP A 23 -1.43 5.83 -7.75
N ALA A 24 -2.09 6.95 -7.99
CA ALA A 24 -2.33 7.47 -9.35
C ALA A 24 -1.02 7.81 -10.09
N VAL A 25 -0.03 8.39 -9.40
CA VAL A 25 1.27 8.71 -10.03
C VAL A 25 2.20 7.51 -10.13
N ALA A 26 1.97 6.46 -9.32
CA ALA A 26 2.71 5.20 -9.42
C ALA A 26 2.30 4.39 -10.65
N GLU A 27 1.03 4.47 -11.09
CA GLU A 27 0.59 3.87 -12.36
C GLU A 27 1.28 4.52 -13.57
N ARG A 28 1.36 5.86 -13.57
CA ARG A 28 2.07 6.66 -14.57
C ARG A 28 2.30 8.09 -14.09
N PRO A 29 3.32 8.81 -14.59
CA PRO A 29 3.49 10.22 -14.28
C PRO A 29 2.28 11.08 -14.72
N LEU A 30 1.78 11.94 -13.85
CA LEU A 30 0.59 12.79 -14.09
C LEU A 30 0.85 14.27 -13.86
N ARG A 31 0.32 15.14 -14.71
CA ARG A 31 0.27 16.59 -14.47
C ARG A 31 -0.76 16.91 -13.39
N HIS A 32 -0.58 18.04 -12.70
CA HIS A 32 -1.51 18.55 -11.68
C HIS A 32 -3.00 18.46 -12.08
N ALA A 33 -3.36 18.99 -13.25
CA ALA A 33 -4.76 18.97 -13.72
C ALA A 33 -5.31 17.56 -13.95
N GLN A 34 -4.44 16.61 -14.33
CA GLN A 34 -4.85 15.20 -14.49
C GLN A 34 -5.13 14.56 -13.14
N ILE A 35 -4.32 14.86 -12.12
CA ILE A 35 -4.51 14.40 -10.73
C ILE A 35 -5.82 14.95 -10.17
N ALA A 36 -6.04 16.26 -10.28
CA ALA A 36 -7.27 16.92 -9.81
C ALA A 36 -8.52 16.28 -10.41
N ARG A 37 -8.53 16.02 -11.72
CA ARG A 37 -9.64 15.36 -12.41
C ARG A 37 -9.80 13.90 -12.02
N HIS A 38 -8.71 13.14 -11.93
CA HIS A 38 -8.74 11.72 -11.62
C HIS A 38 -9.31 11.44 -10.22
N LEU A 39 -8.88 12.24 -9.24
CA LEU A 39 -9.28 12.10 -7.83
C LEU A 39 -10.45 13.02 -7.44
N ARG A 40 -11.05 13.74 -8.40
CA ARG A 40 -12.17 14.67 -8.20
C ARG A 40 -11.93 15.73 -7.12
N MET A 41 -10.69 16.21 -7.02
CA MET A 41 -10.29 17.27 -6.09
C MET A 41 -10.34 18.63 -6.77
N THR A 42 -10.53 19.69 -5.97
CA THR A 42 -10.34 21.06 -6.46
C THR A 42 -8.87 21.33 -6.79
N VAL A 43 -8.61 22.36 -7.60
CA VAL A 43 -7.25 22.83 -7.91
C VAL A 43 -6.49 23.21 -6.63
N SER A 44 -7.16 23.85 -5.67
CA SER A 44 -6.57 24.28 -4.41
C SER A 44 -6.18 23.09 -3.52
N GLU A 45 -7.08 22.13 -3.34
CA GLU A 45 -6.80 20.90 -2.59
C GLU A 45 -5.64 20.12 -3.22
N THR A 46 -5.68 19.95 -4.54
CA THR A 46 -4.62 19.25 -5.29
C THR A 46 -3.27 19.91 -5.07
N THR A 47 -3.19 21.24 -5.14
CA THR A 47 -1.97 22.00 -4.87
C THR A 47 -1.50 21.79 -3.43
N ARG A 48 -2.40 21.85 -2.44
CA ARG A 48 -2.07 21.62 -1.02
C ARG A 48 -1.47 20.24 -0.81
N HIS A 49 -2.11 19.20 -1.34
CA HIS A 49 -1.66 17.81 -1.17
C HIS A 49 -0.32 17.55 -1.87
N LEU A 50 -0.16 18.02 -3.10
CA LEU A 50 1.11 17.89 -3.84
C LEU A 50 2.26 18.64 -3.17
N ASN A 51 2.02 19.84 -2.64
CA ASN A 51 3.04 20.60 -1.92
C ASN A 51 3.49 19.85 -0.66
N ARG A 52 2.55 19.26 0.09
CA ARG A 52 2.87 18.45 1.28
C ARG A 52 3.68 17.20 0.93
N LEU A 53 3.23 16.42 -0.07
CA LEU A 53 3.94 15.25 -0.54
C LEU A 53 5.33 15.58 -1.09
N THR A 54 5.47 16.70 -1.80
CA THR A 54 6.77 17.18 -2.32
C THR A 54 7.69 17.57 -1.17
N SER A 55 7.16 18.29 -0.17
CA SER A 55 7.91 18.72 1.02
C SER A 55 8.35 17.53 1.88
N ALA A 56 7.57 16.45 1.88
CA ALA A 56 7.91 15.19 2.53
C ALA A 56 8.84 14.29 1.70
N GLY A 57 9.23 14.70 0.48
CA GLY A 57 10.08 13.91 -0.41
C GLY A 57 9.40 12.67 -1.00
N LEU A 58 8.06 12.62 -1.01
CA LEU A 58 7.27 11.48 -1.50
C LEU A 58 6.95 11.57 -3.00
N VAL A 59 6.83 12.79 -3.54
CA VAL A 59 6.65 13.00 -4.98
C VAL A 59 7.66 14.02 -5.50
N ALA A 60 8.02 13.91 -6.77
CA ALA A 60 8.86 14.86 -7.48
C ALA A 60 8.25 15.22 -8.84
N LYS A 61 8.65 16.37 -9.39
CA LYS A 61 8.32 16.72 -10.78
C LYS A 61 9.43 16.29 -11.73
N ASN A 62 9.06 15.62 -12.80
CA ASN A 62 9.95 15.32 -13.92
C ASN A 62 10.12 16.54 -14.86
N PRO A 63 11.04 16.49 -15.86
CA PRO A 63 11.25 17.59 -16.80
C PRO A 63 9.99 17.98 -17.60
N GLN A 64 9.04 17.06 -17.78
CA GLN A 64 7.76 17.30 -18.45
C GLN A 64 6.72 17.96 -17.52
N SER A 65 7.09 18.34 -16.30
CA SER A 65 6.18 18.88 -15.28
C SER A 65 5.05 17.92 -14.87
N GLN A 66 5.33 16.63 -14.91
CA GLN A 66 4.47 15.58 -14.34
C GLN A 66 5.02 15.16 -12.99
N PHE A 67 4.13 14.77 -12.08
CA PHE A 67 4.48 14.21 -10.79
C PHE A 67 4.69 12.70 -10.90
N GLU A 68 5.70 12.21 -10.20
CA GLU A 68 6.06 10.80 -10.08
C GLU A 68 6.49 10.49 -8.64
N PRO A 69 6.35 9.22 -8.18
CA PRO A 69 6.77 8.86 -6.85
C PRO A 69 8.30 8.82 -6.78
N THR A 70 8.86 9.32 -5.69
CA THR A 70 10.29 9.17 -5.41
C THR A 70 10.61 7.73 -5.02
N ASN A 71 11.91 7.38 -4.96
CA ASN A 71 12.33 6.08 -4.43
C ASN A 71 11.88 5.88 -2.97
N LEU A 72 11.86 6.95 -2.17
CA LEU A 72 11.35 6.90 -0.80
C LEU A 72 9.87 6.50 -0.78
N ALA A 73 9.03 7.15 -1.60
CA ALA A 73 7.62 6.79 -1.69
C ALA A 73 7.42 5.34 -2.11
N ARG A 74 8.18 4.85 -3.11
CA ARG A 74 8.08 3.44 -3.54
C ARG A 74 8.40 2.46 -2.41
N LEU A 75 9.46 2.71 -1.64
CA LEU A 75 9.84 1.86 -0.51
C LEU A 75 8.77 1.86 0.59
N VAL A 76 8.20 3.03 0.88
CA VAL A 76 7.16 3.18 1.91
C VAL A 76 5.83 2.58 1.47
N SER A 77 5.42 2.79 0.22
CA SER A 77 4.25 2.15 -0.38
C SER A 77 4.39 0.62 -0.42
N GLY A 78 5.62 0.09 -0.47
CA GLY A 78 5.90 -1.34 -0.33
C GLY A 78 5.46 -1.93 1.02
N ALA A 79 5.25 -1.11 2.06
CA ALA A 79 4.71 -1.55 3.34
C ALA A 79 3.17 -1.55 3.38
N PHE A 80 2.48 -0.90 2.44
CA PHE A 80 1.00 -0.81 2.44
C PHE A 80 0.30 -2.17 2.39
N PRO A 81 0.79 -3.20 1.65
CA PRO A 81 0.19 -4.54 1.68
C PRO A 81 0.11 -5.13 3.10
N LEU A 82 1.09 -4.85 3.97
CA LEU A 82 1.03 -5.28 5.37
C LEU A 82 -0.14 -4.59 6.08
N PHE A 83 -0.25 -3.26 5.98
CA PHE A 83 -1.34 -2.53 6.63
C PHE A 83 -2.72 -2.97 6.11
N HIS A 84 -2.87 -3.20 4.80
CA HIS A 84 -4.10 -3.75 4.23
C HIS A 84 -4.44 -5.13 4.80
N PHE A 85 -3.47 -6.03 4.89
CA PHE A 85 -3.67 -7.35 5.49
C PHE A 85 -4.11 -7.25 6.96
N LEU A 86 -3.44 -6.41 7.75
CA LEU A 86 -3.75 -6.21 9.16
C LEU A 86 -5.16 -5.65 9.37
N LEU A 87 -5.56 -4.66 8.55
CA LEU A 87 -6.90 -4.06 8.61
C LEU A 87 -7.99 -5.06 8.18
N ALA A 88 -7.78 -5.80 7.10
CA ALA A 88 -8.72 -6.79 6.61
C ALA A 88 -8.94 -7.95 7.58
N ASN A 89 -7.92 -8.31 8.37
CA ASN A 89 -7.95 -9.44 9.31
C ASN A 89 -7.98 -9.01 10.78
N ARG A 90 -8.35 -7.75 11.06
CA ARG A 90 -8.26 -7.14 12.40
C ARG A 90 -8.91 -7.97 13.50
N GLU A 91 -10.11 -8.50 13.28
CA GLU A 91 -10.83 -9.29 14.29
C GLU A 91 -10.12 -10.60 14.65
N PHE A 92 -9.54 -11.26 13.66
CA PHE A 92 -8.76 -12.48 13.87
C PHE A 92 -7.52 -12.17 14.71
N LEU A 93 -6.78 -11.12 14.33
CA LEU A 93 -5.53 -10.72 14.98
C LEU A 93 -5.74 -10.21 16.42
N LEU A 94 -6.92 -9.68 16.75
CA LEU A 94 -7.27 -9.30 18.13
C LEU A 94 -7.53 -10.52 19.03
N LYS A 95 -7.90 -11.67 18.45
CA LYS A 95 -8.29 -12.90 19.19
C LYS A 95 -7.18 -13.95 19.23
N HIS A 96 -6.17 -13.84 18.36
CA HIS A 96 -5.13 -14.86 18.18
C HIS A 96 -3.74 -14.25 18.29
N ASN A 97 -2.86 -14.94 19.02
CA ASN A 97 -1.45 -14.55 19.10
C ASN A 97 -0.68 -15.11 17.90
N VAL A 98 -0.36 -14.26 16.92
CA VAL A 98 0.47 -14.63 15.76
C VAL A 98 1.95 -14.75 16.09
N GLY A 99 2.41 -14.27 17.25
CA GLY A 99 3.80 -14.37 17.70
C GLY A 99 4.27 -15.80 18.02
N VAL A 100 3.38 -16.78 17.96
CA VAL A 100 3.73 -18.22 18.03
C VAL A 100 4.33 -18.73 16.72
N VAL A 101 4.16 -17.98 15.62
CA VAL A 101 4.74 -18.29 14.31
C VAL A 101 6.16 -17.72 14.25
N PRO A 102 7.12 -18.41 13.60
CA PRO A 102 8.47 -17.87 13.41
C PRO A 102 8.46 -16.46 12.81
N ALA A 103 9.37 -15.61 13.30
CA ALA A 103 9.40 -14.18 13.00
C ALA A 103 9.49 -13.89 11.49
N GLU A 104 10.24 -14.70 10.75
CA GLU A 104 10.39 -14.57 9.30
C GLU A 104 9.08 -14.70 8.52
N PHE A 105 8.07 -15.38 9.07
CA PHE A 105 6.73 -15.45 8.47
C PHE A 105 5.84 -14.30 8.94
N VAL A 106 5.97 -13.88 10.19
CA VAL A 106 5.25 -12.72 10.74
C VAL A 106 5.64 -11.44 9.99
N ASP A 107 6.92 -11.27 9.70
CA ASP A 107 7.44 -10.13 8.95
C ASP A 107 6.94 -10.09 7.50
N ARG A 108 6.48 -11.22 6.97
CA ARG A 108 6.01 -11.38 5.59
C ARG A 108 4.50 -11.42 5.45
N LEU A 109 3.74 -11.08 6.50
CA LEU A 109 2.26 -11.07 6.45
C LEU A 109 1.71 -10.18 5.32
N GLY A 110 2.41 -9.11 4.95
CA GLY A 110 2.01 -8.28 3.80
C GLY A 110 1.96 -9.03 2.46
N ALA A 111 2.72 -10.13 2.30
CA ALA A 111 2.66 -10.98 1.11
C ALA A 111 1.36 -11.78 1.01
N LEU A 112 0.57 -11.86 2.10
CA LEU A 112 -0.75 -12.50 2.12
C LEU A 112 -1.87 -11.53 1.73
N ASN A 113 -1.56 -10.25 1.48
CA ASN A 113 -2.57 -9.28 1.05
C ASN A 113 -3.24 -9.72 -0.26
N GLY A 114 -4.58 -9.62 -0.30
CA GLY A 114 -5.39 -10.13 -1.41
C GLY A 114 -5.56 -11.66 -1.45
N GLY A 115 -4.96 -12.38 -0.49
CA GLY A 115 -5.21 -13.80 -0.29
C GLY A 115 -6.62 -14.06 0.25
N THR A 116 -7.19 -15.20 -0.10
CA THR A 116 -8.47 -15.67 0.43
C THR A 116 -8.26 -16.60 1.60
N PHE A 117 -8.95 -16.31 2.71
CA PHE A 117 -9.02 -17.23 3.84
C PHE A 117 -9.96 -18.39 3.48
N VAL A 118 -9.46 -19.62 3.57
CA VAL A 118 -10.22 -20.82 3.25
C VAL A 118 -10.33 -21.66 4.51
N THR A 119 -11.55 -22.01 4.87
CA THR A 119 -11.86 -22.83 6.05
C THR A 119 -12.66 -24.05 5.66
N GLY A 120 -12.55 -25.12 6.43
CA GLY A 120 -13.24 -26.38 6.15
C GLY A 120 -12.36 -27.33 5.33
N MET A 121 -12.39 -28.60 5.71
CA MET A 121 -11.48 -29.61 5.18
C MET A 121 -11.55 -29.74 3.65
N TYR A 122 -12.78 -29.76 3.10
CA TYR A 122 -13.00 -29.92 1.66
C TYR A 122 -12.54 -28.70 0.86
N ASP A 123 -12.83 -27.49 1.34
CA ASP A 123 -12.47 -26.26 0.65
C ASP A 123 -10.96 -26.03 0.65
N VAL A 124 -10.29 -26.38 1.76
CA VAL A 124 -8.82 -26.36 1.84
C VAL A 124 -8.21 -27.33 0.84
N ALA A 125 -8.68 -28.58 0.79
CA ALA A 125 -8.18 -29.58 -0.16
C ALA A 125 -8.40 -29.13 -1.62
N ALA A 126 -9.57 -28.59 -1.94
CA ALA A 126 -9.88 -28.06 -3.26
C ALA A 126 -8.98 -26.86 -3.62
N ALA A 127 -8.71 -25.96 -2.67
CA ALA A 127 -7.81 -24.82 -2.89
C ALA A 127 -6.37 -25.27 -3.16
N GLN A 128 -5.87 -26.24 -2.40
CA GLN A 128 -4.55 -26.83 -2.62
C GLN A 128 -4.44 -27.48 -4.00
N GLU A 129 -5.44 -28.26 -4.41
CA GLU A 129 -5.44 -28.91 -5.72
C GLU A 129 -5.44 -27.89 -6.87
N ARG A 130 -6.26 -26.84 -6.77
CA ARG A 130 -6.27 -25.74 -7.75
C ARG A 130 -4.89 -25.09 -7.86
N TYR A 131 -4.24 -24.81 -6.73
CA TYR A 131 -2.93 -24.18 -6.72
C TYR A 131 -1.85 -25.07 -7.36
N LEU A 132 -1.82 -26.36 -6.99
CA LEU A 132 -0.87 -27.33 -7.55
C LEU A 132 -1.02 -27.48 -9.07
N ARG A 133 -2.24 -27.47 -9.59
CA ARG A 133 -2.50 -27.48 -11.05
C ARG A 133 -1.96 -26.23 -11.74
N ALA A 134 -2.19 -25.05 -11.15
CA ALA A 134 -1.71 -23.78 -11.71
C ALA A 134 -0.17 -23.69 -11.75
N VAL A 135 0.52 -24.24 -10.75
CA VAL A 135 2.00 -24.29 -10.73
C VAL A 135 2.54 -25.23 -11.81
N LYS A 136 1.93 -26.41 -11.98
CA LYS A 136 2.35 -27.39 -13.01
C LYS A 136 2.22 -26.87 -14.44
N GLN A 137 1.32 -25.93 -14.70
CA GLN A 137 1.14 -25.33 -16.04
C GLN A 137 2.14 -24.21 -16.34
N ARG A 138 2.90 -23.74 -15.35
CA ARG A 138 3.90 -22.66 -15.49
C ARG A 138 5.33 -23.16 -15.64
N ILE A 139 5.54 -24.48 -15.55
CA ILE A 139 6.81 -25.18 -15.76
C ILE A 139 6.69 -25.96 -17.06
#